data_AF-A0A946FNJ6-F1
#
_entry.id   AF-A0A946FNJ6-F1
#
_cell.length_a   1.000
_cell.length_b   1.000
_cell.length_c   1.000
_cell.angle_alpha   90.00
_cell.angle_beta   90.00
_cell.angle_gamma   90.00
#
_symmetry.space_group_name_H-M   'P 1'
#
loop_
_entity.id
_entity.type
_entity.pdbx_description
1 polymer ?
#
loop_
_entity_poly.entity_id
_entity_poly.type
_entity_poly.pdbx_seq_one_letter_code
_entity_poly.pdbx_strand_id
1 'polypeptide(L)'
;MIASMHQKLEQDFPNFADEARLLIRASLYFSKLVDDYLTACEQVDALMHHVLTTDQAQLHQLRKQRLELKDEIARRLSEARNHQAPMFDDAEDTPVAIAS
;
A
#
# COMPACT_ATOMS: atom_id res chain seq x y z
N MET A 1 -12.85 11.93 1.47
CA MET A 1 -11.50 11.59 1.94
C MET A 1 -11.23 10.10 1.77
N ILE A 2 -11.95 9.18 2.44
CA ILE A 2 -11.71 7.72 2.31
C ILE A 2 -12.02 7.15 0.90
N ALA A 3 -13.04 7.65 0.21
CA ALA A 3 -13.36 7.19 -1.15
C ALA A 3 -12.22 7.44 -2.16
N SER A 4 -11.52 8.58 -2.03
CA SER A 4 -10.36 8.91 -2.87
C SER A 4 -9.15 8.02 -2.54
N MET A 5 -8.97 7.62 -1.27
CA MET A 5 -7.97 6.64 -0.84
C MET A 5 -8.18 5.29 -1.51
N HIS A 6 -9.40 4.77 -1.46
CA HIS A 6 -9.73 3.50 -2.10
C HIS A 6 -9.51 3.54 -3.61
N GLN A 7 -9.98 4.59 -4.28
CA GLN A 7 -9.84 4.72 -5.73
C GLN A 7 -8.38 4.80 -6.19
N LYS A 8 -7.53 5.55 -5.49
CA LYS A 8 -6.11 5.64 -5.84
C LYS A 8 -5.38 4.32 -5.62
N LEU A 9 -5.64 3.67 -4.47
CA LEU A 9 -5.08 2.36 -4.19
C LEU A 9 -5.55 1.30 -5.18
N GLU A 10 -6.80 1.34 -5.61
CA GLU A 10 -7.32 0.45 -6.65
C GLU A 10 -6.64 0.67 -8.01
N GLN A 11 -6.29 1.92 -8.34
CA GLN A 11 -5.55 2.21 -9.56
C GLN A 11 -4.08 1.76 -9.51
N ASP A 12 -3.38 2.04 -8.40
CA ASP A 12 -1.95 1.67 -8.24
C ASP A 12 -1.78 0.17 -7.90
N PHE A 13 -2.75 -0.42 -7.20
CA PHE A 13 -2.71 -1.77 -6.64
C PHE A 13 -4.06 -2.50 -6.79
N PRO A 14 -4.52 -2.79 -8.02
CA PRO A 14 -5.81 -3.45 -8.26
C PRO A 14 -5.92 -4.82 -7.58
N ASN A 15 -4.79 -5.52 -7.42
CA ASN A 15 -4.72 -6.83 -6.77
C ASN A 15 -4.81 -6.79 -5.23
N PHE A 16 -4.74 -5.61 -4.61
CA PHE A 16 -4.77 -5.43 -3.16
C PHE A 16 -5.92 -4.52 -2.71
N ALA A 17 -6.92 -4.31 -3.58
CA ALA A 17 -8.04 -3.40 -3.34
C ALA A 17 -8.87 -3.79 -2.11
N ASP A 18 -9.06 -5.10 -1.90
CA ASP A 18 -9.86 -5.61 -0.78
C ASP A 18 -9.09 -5.48 0.54
N GLU A 19 -7.82 -5.90 0.56
CA GLU A 19 -6.92 -5.73 1.70
C GLU A 19 -6.71 -4.26 2.07
N ALA A 20 -6.59 -3.37 1.07
CA ALA A 20 -6.50 -1.94 1.26
C ALA A 20 -7.73 -1.38 1.98
N ARG A 21 -8.93 -1.72 1.54
CA ARG A 21 -10.18 -1.30 2.18
C ARG A 21 -10.27 -1.83 3.62
N LEU A 22 -9.88 -3.08 3.83
CA LEU A 22 -9.87 -3.71 5.15
C LEU A 22 -8.87 -3.01 6.09
N LEU A 23 -7.64 -2.77 5.63
CA LEU A 23 -6.57 -2.09 6.37
C LEU A 23 -6.91 -0.63 6.67
N ILE A 24 -7.49 0.11 5.74
CA ILE A 24 -7.91 1.51 5.97
C ILE A 24 -8.95 1.57 7.09
N ARG A 25 -9.87 0.59 7.12
CA ARG A 25 -10.91 0.52 8.16
C ARG A 25 -10.39 -0.02 9.49
N ALA A 26 -9.46 -0.97 9.46
CA ALA A 26 -8.91 -1.65 10.63
C ALA A 26 -7.74 -0.88 11.28
N SER A 27 -7.00 -0.08 10.52
CA SER A 27 -5.79 0.61 10.94
C SER A 27 -5.82 2.11 10.61
N LEU A 28 -5.99 2.93 11.64
CA LEU A 28 -5.92 4.39 11.53
C LEU A 28 -4.53 4.85 11.03
N TYR A 29 -3.47 4.12 11.39
CA TYR A 29 -2.12 4.38 10.90
C TYR A 29 -2.04 4.21 9.38
N PHE A 30 -2.62 3.13 8.84
CA PHE A 30 -2.63 2.91 7.39
C PHE A 30 -3.49 3.95 6.68
N SER A 31 -4.64 4.32 7.24
CA SER A 31 -5.44 5.42 6.68
C SER A 31 -4.65 6.73 6.60
N LYS A 32 -3.88 7.11 7.63
CA LYS A 32 -3.01 8.28 7.60
C LYS A 32 -1.90 8.17 6.55
N LEU A 33 -1.25 7.01 6.47
CA LEU A 33 -0.17 6.75 5.50
C LEU A 33 -0.65 6.95 4.05
N VAL A 34 -1.84 6.46 3.74
CA VAL A 34 -2.45 6.61 2.41
C VAL A 34 -2.87 8.07 2.15
N ASP A 35 -3.33 8.78 3.18
CA ASP A 35 -3.64 10.21 3.10
C ASP A 35 -2.40 11.04 2.77
N ASP A 36 -1.29 10.76 3.46
CA ASP A 36 0.02 11.37 3.21
C ASP A 36 0.52 11.07 1.80
N TYR A 37 0.37 9.82 1.32
CA TYR A 37 0.72 9.44 -0.04
C TYR A 37 -0.08 10.22 -1.09
N LEU A 38 -1.40 10.30 -0.91
CA LEU A 38 -2.28 11.07 -1.78
C LEU A 38 -1.90 12.54 -1.82
N THR A 39 -1.71 13.12 -0.63
CA THR A 39 -1.34 14.53 -0.48
C THR A 39 0.02 14.80 -1.14
N ALA A 40 1.00 13.91 -0.98
CA ALA A 40 2.29 14.03 -1.67
C ALA A 40 2.13 13.92 -3.20
N CYS A 41 1.23 13.05 -3.68
CA CYS A 41 0.95 12.89 -5.10
C CYS A 41 0.31 14.16 -5.69
N GLU A 42 -0.69 14.72 -5.02
CA GLU A 42 -1.32 15.99 -5.40
C GLU A 42 -0.34 17.16 -5.34
N GLN A 43 0.55 17.20 -4.34
CA GLN A 43 1.61 18.23 -4.27
C GLN A 43 2.60 18.12 -5.43
N VAL A 44 3.00 16.91 -5.82
CA VAL A 44 3.86 16.71 -6.99
C VAL A 44 3.15 17.19 -8.25
N ASP A 45 1.88 16.81 -8.45
CA ASP A 45 1.09 17.26 -9.61
C ASP A 45 0.91 18.78 -9.61
N ALA A 46 0.62 19.39 -8.46
CA ALA A 46 0.49 20.83 -8.32
C ALA A 46 1.81 21.56 -8.65
N LEU A 47 2.94 21.06 -8.15
CA LEU A 47 4.27 21.62 -8.45
C LEU A 47 4.67 21.41 -9.91
N MET A 48 4.27 20.28 -10.52
CA MET A 48 4.46 20.03 -11.94
C MET A 48 3.63 20.99 -12.80
N HIS A 49 2.43 21.35 -12.35
CA HIS A 49 1.57 22.31 -13.04
C HIS A 49 2.00 23.76 -12.83
N HIS A 50 2.56 24.10 -11.64
CA HIS A 50 3.13 25.41 -11.34
C HIS A 50 4.55 25.55 -11.94
N VAL A 51 4.61 25.65 -13.26
CA VAL A 51 5.82 25.59 -14.10
C VAL A 51 6.82 26.75 -13.90
N LEU A 52 6.51 27.83 -13.16
CA LEU A 52 7.33 29.05 -13.18
C LEU A 52 8.27 29.31 -11.99
N THR A 53 8.10 28.63 -10.85
CA THR A 53 8.96 28.85 -9.66
C THR A 53 9.21 27.58 -8.83
N THR A 54 8.97 26.40 -9.40
CA THR A 54 9.14 25.14 -8.67
C THR A 54 10.63 24.82 -8.53
N ASP A 55 11.09 24.84 -7.29
CA ASP A 55 12.40 24.36 -6.89
C ASP A 55 12.50 22.86 -7.23
N GLN A 56 13.37 22.52 -8.18
CA GLN A 56 13.57 21.15 -8.65
C GLN A 56 14.00 20.22 -7.49
N ALA A 57 14.67 20.75 -6.46
CA ALA A 57 15.04 19.94 -5.30
C ALA A 57 13.81 19.59 -4.45
N GLN A 58 12.84 20.50 -4.28
CA GLN A 58 11.56 20.19 -3.64
C GLN A 58 10.78 19.11 -4.41
N LEU A 59 10.72 19.22 -5.74
CA LEU A 59 10.06 18.21 -6.58
C LEU A 59 10.74 16.83 -6.46
N HIS A 60 12.08 16.80 -6.44
CA HIS A 60 12.85 15.57 -6.21
C HIS A 60 12.59 14.97 -4.83
N GLN A 61 12.53 15.82 -3.78
CA GLN A 61 12.26 15.38 -2.42
C GLN A 61 10.85 14.80 -2.29
N LEU A 62 9.83 15.46 -2.86
CA LEU A 62 8.46 14.95 -2.85
C LEU A 62 8.30 13.67 -3.66
N ARG A 63 9.01 13.52 -4.79
CA ARG A 63 9.04 12.25 -5.53
C ARG A 63 9.66 11.12 -4.72
N LYS A 64 10.74 11.40 -3.98
CA LYS A 64 11.36 10.43 -3.07
C LYS A 64 10.39 10.06 -1.95
N GLN A 65 9.77 11.05 -1.31
CA GLN A 65 8.79 10.82 -0.25
C GLN A 65 7.58 10.01 -0.75
N ARG A 66 7.09 10.29 -1.96
CA ARG A 66 6.03 9.51 -2.61
C ARG A 66 6.46 8.04 -2.79
N LEU A 67 7.71 7.80 -3.17
CA LEU A 67 8.24 6.45 -3.34
C LEU A 67 8.33 5.72 -1.99
N GLU A 68 8.88 6.37 -0.96
CA GLU A 68 8.99 5.82 0.39
C GLU A 68 7.62 5.48 0.99
N LEU A 69 6.64 6.38 0.83
CA LEU A 69 5.25 6.15 1.24
C LEU A 69 4.62 4.99 0.46
N LYS A 70 4.88 4.89 -0.85
CA LYS A 70 4.38 3.79 -1.68
C LYS A 70 4.96 2.44 -1.27
N ASP A 71 6.26 2.37 -0.99
CA ASP A 71 6.92 1.17 -0.50
C ASP A 71 6.37 0.72 0.86
N GLU A 72 6.16 1.66 1.80
CA GLU A 72 5.53 1.33 3.09
C GLU A 72 4.09 0.84 2.90
N ILE A 73 3.30 1.47 2.02
CA ILE A 73 1.94 1.01 1.67
C ILE A 73 1.99 -0.42 1.12
N ALA A 74 2.88 -0.69 0.15
CA ALA A 74 3.02 -2.00 -0.48
C ALA A 74 3.46 -3.08 0.52
N ARG A 75 4.35 -2.73 1.45
CA ARG A 75 4.79 -3.62 2.55
C ARG A 75 3.61 -3.98 3.44
N ARG A 76 2.83 -2.99 3.88
CA ARG A 76 1.65 -3.22 4.74
C ARG A 76 0.55 -4.02 4.05
N LEU A 77 0.30 -3.76 2.77
CA LEU A 77 -0.64 -4.54 1.96
C LEU A 77 -0.17 -6.00 1.83
N SER A 78 1.13 -6.22 1.61
CA SER A 78 1.71 -7.55 1.53
C SER A 78 1.66 -8.28 2.88
N GLU A 79 1.92 -7.58 3.99
CA GLU A 79 1.78 -8.13 5.34
C GLU A 79 0.34 -8.51 5.66
N ALA A 80 -0.64 -7.67 5.31
CA ALA A 80 -2.05 -7.98 5.50
C ALA A 80 -2.49 -9.17 4.65
N ARG A 81 -2.08 -9.24 3.38
CA ARG A 81 -2.33 -10.41 2.53
C ARG A 81 -1.68 -11.67 3.09
N ASN A 82 -0.44 -11.57 3.60
CA ASN A 82 0.26 -12.69 4.21
C ASN A 82 -0.37 -13.12 5.55
N HIS A 83 -0.96 -12.19 6.30
CA HIS A 83 -1.76 -12.52 7.49
C HIS A 83 -3.10 -13.18 7.15
N GLN A 84 -3.65 -12.87 5.98
CA GLN A 84 -4.94 -13.39 5.50
C GLN A 84 -4.80 -14.70 4.74
N ALA A 85 -3.61 -15.03 4.24
CA ALA A 85 -3.22 -16.38 3.89
C ALA A 85 -2.89 -17.11 5.19
N PRO A 86 -3.78 -17.97 5.75
CA PRO A 86 -3.30 -18.94 6.70
C PRO A 86 -2.17 -19.69 6.01
N MET A 87 -1.05 -19.74 6.70
CA MET A 87 -0.02 -20.75 6.58
C MET A 87 -0.67 -22.06 6.09
N PHE A 88 -0.61 -22.34 4.78
CA PHE A 88 -0.79 -23.69 4.28
C PHE A 88 0.51 -24.42 4.61
N ASP A 89 0.73 -24.66 5.90
CA ASP A 89 1.70 -25.63 6.41
C ASP A 89 0.86 -26.83 6.86
N ASP A 90 0.32 -27.55 5.88
CA ASP A 90 -0.38 -28.83 6.09
C ASP A 90 -0.49 -29.59 4.76
N ALA A 91 0.67 -30.01 4.24
CA ALA A 91 0.89 -31.10 3.28
C ALA A 91 2.41 -31.18 3.05
N GLU A 92 3.19 -32.15 3.50
CA GLU A 92 2.97 -33.58 3.73
C GLU A 92 3.85 -34.04 4.90
N ASP A 93 3.28 -34.62 5.95
CA ASP A 93 3.84 -35.85 6.52
C ASP A 93 2.64 -36.73 6.85
N THR A 94 2.30 -37.59 5.89
CA THR A 94 1.29 -38.61 6.08
C THR A 94 1.99 -39.73 6.84
N PRO A 95 1.65 -40.06 8.11
CA PRO A 95 2.03 -41.34 8.65
C PRO A 95 1.12 -42.38 8.00
N VAL A 96 1.50 -42.84 6.80
CA VAL A 96 0.86 -44.02 6.22
C VAL A 96 1.21 -45.20 7.12
N ALA A 97 0.18 -45.71 7.76
CA ALA A 97 0.27 -46.89 8.60
C ALA A 97 0.71 -48.11 7.77
N ILE A 98 1.69 -48.84 8.30
CA ILE A 98 1.90 -50.27 8.08
C ILE A 98 2.37 -50.79 9.45
N ALA A 99 1.49 -51.18 10.36
CA ALA A 99 0.65 -52.38 10.39
C ALA A 99 1.47 -53.69 10.43
N SER A 100 1.37 -54.35 11.59
CA SER A 100 1.70 -55.76 11.94
C SER A 100 3.14 -56.09 12.34
#